data_AF-A0A060C0S8-F1
#
_entry.id   AF-A0A060C0S8-F1
#
_cell.length_a   1.000
_cell.length_b   1.000
_cell.length_c   1.000
_cell.angle_alpha   90.00
_cell.angle_beta   90.00
_cell.angle_gamma   90.00
#
_symmetry.space_group_name_H-M   'P 1'
#
loop_
_entity.id
_entity.type
_entity.pdbx_description
1 polymer ?
#
loop_
_entity_poly.entity_id
_entity_poly.type
_entity_poly.pdbx_seq_one_letter_code
_entity_poly.pdbx_strand_id
1 'polypeptide(L)'
;MQLEQAGCRAVAEPERFQNPALTKEKADAAIEWILKKIDRNLAKFSDSFPSPASRNGVYLPIANTDWTASFWTGMLWLAYEVTEDAKYRRAAERSTRSFQKRLEEDVCMDTHDIGFLYTLSCVAAYKVTGDPAAGQAALMAADRLLGRYQETCGV
;
A
#
# COMPACT_ATOMS: atom_id res chain seq x y z
N MET A 1 21.26 -9.65 20.58
CA MET A 1 21.49 -9.41 19.14
C MET A 1 22.60 -8.37 19.01
N GLN A 2 23.80 -8.76 18.56
CA GLN A 2 24.84 -7.83 18.14
C GLN A 2 24.71 -7.67 16.63
N LEU A 3 24.49 -6.45 16.15
CA LEU A 3 24.50 -6.16 14.72
C LEU A 3 25.97 -6.05 14.29
N GLU A 4 26.35 -6.74 13.22
CA GLU A 4 27.66 -6.54 12.61
C GLU A 4 27.78 -5.09 12.13
N GLN A 5 28.94 -4.47 12.34
CA GLN A 5 29.21 -3.14 11.79
C GLN A 5 29.34 -3.24 10.26
N ALA A 6 28.26 -2.92 9.56
CA ALA A 6 28.35 -2.61 8.14
C ALA A 6 29.28 -1.40 7.96
N GLY A 7 30.22 -1.49 7.00
CA GLY A 7 31.17 -0.41 6.75
C GLY A 7 30.46 0.89 6.38
N CYS A 8 30.65 1.93 7.19
CA CYS A 8 30.13 3.26 6.91
C CYS A 8 31.00 3.91 5.82
N ARG A 9 30.44 4.08 4.61
CA ARG A 9 31.09 4.82 3.53
C ARG A 9 30.59 6.25 3.52
N ALA A 10 31.52 7.20 3.39
CA ALA A 10 31.15 8.58 3.12
C ALA A 10 30.40 8.67 1.78
N VAL A 11 29.44 9.59 1.71
CA VAL A 11 28.79 9.94 0.45
C VAL A 11 29.84 10.61 -0.44
N ALA A 12 30.14 10.00 -1.58
CA ALA A 12 30.97 10.64 -2.60
C ALA A 12 30.19 11.80 -3.24
N GLU A 13 30.86 12.94 -3.47
CA GLU A 13 30.29 14.15 -4.09
C GLU A 13 29.00 14.66 -3.37
N PRO A 14 29.06 14.96 -2.05
CA PRO A 14 27.87 15.38 -1.28
C PRO A 14 27.21 16.65 -1.82
N GLU A 15 27.97 17.49 -2.53
CA GLU A 15 27.48 18.68 -3.22
C GLU A 15 26.38 18.40 -4.24
N ARG A 16 26.33 17.20 -4.85
CA ARG A 16 25.27 16.81 -5.80
C ARG A 16 23.89 16.67 -5.14
N PHE A 17 23.85 16.58 -3.82
CA PHE A 17 22.60 16.52 -3.05
C PHE A 17 22.18 17.89 -2.50
N GLN A 18 22.96 18.96 -2.74
CA GLN A 18 22.62 20.34 -2.37
C GLN A 18 21.61 20.98 -3.34
N ASN A 19 20.57 20.23 -3.71
CA ASN A 19 19.48 20.75 -4.52
C ASN A 19 18.59 21.68 -3.68
N PRO A 20 17.92 22.67 -4.30
CA PRO A 20 16.90 23.45 -3.61
C PRO A 20 15.86 22.55 -2.97
N ALA A 21 15.46 22.86 -1.74
CA ALA A 21 14.42 22.12 -1.03
C ALA A 21 13.12 22.07 -1.84
N LEU A 22 12.38 20.96 -1.71
CA LEU A 22 11.05 20.84 -2.29
C LEU A 22 10.15 21.94 -1.69
N THR A 23 9.59 22.79 -2.54
CA THR A 23 8.63 23.81 -2.10
C THR A 23 7.23 23.20 -2.01
N LYS A 24 6.38 23.82 -1.20
CA LYS A 24 4.98 23.40 -1.07
C LYS A 24 4.27 23.42 -2.43
N GLU A 25 4.48 24.46 -3.23
CA GLU A 25 3.84 24.62 -4.54
C GLU A 25 4.20 23.49 -5.51
N LYS A 26 5.47 23.04 -5.48
CA LYS A 26 5.92 21.89 -6.28
C LYS A 26 5.32 20.58 -5.78
N ALA A 27 5.20 20.41 -4.46
CA ALA A 27 4.56 19.23 -3.87
C ALA A 27 3.06 19.18 -4.24
N ASP A 28 2.35 20.30 -4.08
CA ASP A 28 0.93 20.42 -4.39
C ASP A 28 0.65 20.16 -5.88
N ALA A 29 1.48 20.70 -6.77
CA ALA A 29 1.37 20.43 -8.21
C ALA A 29 1.60 18.94 -8.56
N ALA A 30 2.54 18.28 -7.87
CA ALA A 30 2.78 16.84 -8.05
C ALA A 30 1.61 16.01 -7.53
N ILE A 31 1.06 16.36 -6.36
CA ILE A 31 -0.13 15.72 -5.79
C ILE A 31 -1.32 15.86 -6.75
N GLU A 32 -1.59 17.07 -7.26
CA GLU A 32 -2.68 17.30 -8.21
C GLU A 32 -2.53 16.45 -9.48
N TRP A 33 -1.30 16.32 -9.98
CA TRP A 33 -1.00 15.46 -11.13
C TRP A 33 -1.23 13.97 -10.81
N ILE A 34 -0.85 13.50 -9.62
CA ILE A 34 -1.10 12.13 -9.16
C ILE A 34 -2.60 11.87 -9.02
N LEU A 35 -3.37 12.78 -8.41
CA LEU A 35 -4.82 12.66 -8.25
C LEU A 35 -5.52 12.53 -9.61
N LYS A 36 -5.10 13.32 -10.62
CA LYS A 36 -5.59 13.18 -12.01
C LYS A 36 -5.30 11.79 -12.60
N LYS A 37 -4.20 11.14 -12.22
CA LYS A 37 -3.87 9.76 -12.64
C LYS A 37 -4.71 8.73 -11.89
N ILE A 38 -4.96 8.92 -10.60
CA ILE A 38 -5.85 8.06 -9.81
C ILE A 38 -7.27 8.13 -10.40
N ASP A 39 -7.80 9.34 -10.62
CA ASP A 39 -9.14 9.56 -11.16
C ASP A 39 -9.38 8.83 -12.48
N ARG A 40 -8.42 8.86 -13.40
CA ARG A 40 -8.49 8.15 -14.69
C ARG A 40 -8.56 6.62 -14.54
N ASN A 41 -8.10 6.09 -13.42
CA ASN A 41 -7.99 4.66 -13.17
C ASN A 41 -9.06 4.12 -12.20
N LEU A 42 -9.79 4.99 -11.49
CA LEU A 42 -10.85 4.59 -10.54
C LEU A 42 -11.86 3.62 -11.16
N ALA A 43 -12.35 3.93 -12.37
CA ALA A 43 -13.32 3.09 -13.06
C ALA A 43 -12.71 1.76 -13.53
N LYS A 44 -11.43 1.76 -13.92
CA LYS A 44 -10.74 0.55 -14.42
C LYS A 44 -10.46 -0.45 -13.30
N PHE A 45 -10.15 0.05 -12.11
CA PHE A 45 -9.78 -0.73 -10.93
C PHE A 45 -10.86 -0.67 -9.85
N SER A 46 -12.14 -0.62 -10.25
CA SER A 46 -13.27 -0.60 -9.31
C SER A 46 -13.38 -1.93 -8.56
N ASP A 47 -13.24 -3.04 -9.29
CA ASP A 47 -13.38 -4.41 -8.80
C ASP A 47 -12.16 -5.28 -9.16
N SER A 48 -11.05 -4.62 -9.49
CA SER A 48 -9.76 -5.22 -9.83
C SER A 48 -8.63 -4.31 -9.35
N PHE A 49 -7.38 -4.79 -9.47
CA PHE A 49 -6.19 -4.09 -9.01
C PHE A 49 -5.20 -3.90 -10.16
N PRO A 50 -4.33 -2.89 -10.13
CA PRO A 50 -3.23 -2.78 -11.08
C PRO A 50 -2.28 -3.98 -10.97
N SER A 51 -1.81 -4.48 -12.11
CA SER A 51 -0.71 -5.46 -12.17
C SER A 51 0.55 -4.94 -11.46
N PRO A 52 1.48 -5.79 -10.99
CA PRO A 52 2.69 -5.33 -10.28
C PRO A 52 3.54 -4.35 -11.09
N ALA A 53 3.54 -4.50 -12.42
CA ALA A 53 4.22 -3.60 -13.34
C ALA A 53 3.32 -3.23 -14.52
N SER A 54 3.56 -2.06 -15.09
CA SER A 54 2.91 -1.63 -16.32
C SER A 54 3.55 -2.30 -17.54
N ARG A 55 2.77 -2.46 -18.61
CA ARG A 55 3.27 -2.84 -19.94
C ARG A 55 3.01 -1.66 -20.87
N ASN A 56 4.07 -1.12 -21.47
CA ASN A 56 4.01 0.08 -22.31
C ASN A 56 3.31 1.26 -21.62
N GLY A 57 3.59 1.47 -20.33
CA GLY A 57 3.00 2.54 -19.51
C GLY A 57 1.54 2.31 -19.09
N VAL A 58 0.97 1.13 -19.36
CA VAL A 58 -0.40 0.77 -18.98
C VAL A 58 -0.41 -0.41 -18.01
N TYR A 59 -1.01 -0.21 -16.85
CA TYR A 59 -1.30 -1.29 -15.90
C TYR A 59 -2.49 -2.13 -16.35
N LEU A 60 -2.38 -3.45 -16.26
CA LEU A 60 -3.48 -4.36 -16.56
C LEU A 60 -4.30 -4.61 -15.30
N PRO A 61 -5.63 -4.76 -15.40
CA PRO A 61 -6.45 -5.16 -14.26
C PRO A 61 -6.19 -6.63 -13.93
N ILE A 62 -5.96 -6.93 -12.66
CA ILE A 62 -5.80 -8.28 -12.12
C ILE A 62 -6.70 -8.47 -10.89
N ALA A 63 -6.95 -9.72 -10.53
CA ALA A 63 -7.65 -10.04 -9.28
C ALA A 63 -6.79 -9.71 -8.05
N ASN A 64 -7.42 -9.70 -6.86
CA ASN A 64 -6.71 -9.53 -5.58
C ASN A 64 -5.95 -10.80 -5.18
N THR A 65 -4.96 -11.20 -5.97
CA THR A 65 -4.18 -12.43 -5.77
C THR A 65 -2.68 -12.17 -5.66
N ASP A 66 -2.22 -11.01 -6.11
CA ASP A 66 -0.81 -10.63 -6.12
C ASP A 66 -0.39 -9.93 -4.81
N TRP A 67 0.91 -9.78 -4.54
CA TRP A 67 1.46 -9.13 -3.35
C TRP A 67 1.35 -7.59 -3.41
N THR A 68 1.13 -7.02 -4.60
CA THR A 68 1.12 -5.57 -4.83
C THR A 68 -0.26 -4.92 -4.79
N ALA A 69 -1.34 -5.69 -4.67
CA ALA A 69 -2.70 -5.16 -4.84
C ALA A 69 -3.02 -4.02 -3.86
N SER A 70 -2.47 -4.06 -2.64
CA SER A 70 -2.77 -3.10 -1.58
C SER A 70 -2.14 -1.72 -1.81
N PHE A 71 -1.11 -1.60 -2.66
CA PHE A 71 -0.52 -0.30 -2.98
C PHE A 71 -1.55 0.62 -3.65
N TRP A 72 -2.43 0.06 -4.50
CA TRP A 72 -3.55 0.81 -5.07
C TRP A 72 -4.51 1.29 -3.97
N THR A 73 -4.89 0.41 -3.04
CA THR A 73 -5.75 0.79 -1.90
C THR A 73 -5.11 1.87 -1.03
N GLY A 74 -3.82 1.77 -0.74
CA GLY A 74 -3.07 2.78 0.01
C GLY A 74 -3.06 4.13 -0.69
N MET A 75 -2.87 4.15 -2.01
CA MET A 75 -3.00 5.39 -2.80
C MET A 75 -4.39 6.01 -2.71
N LEU A 76 -5.45 5.20 -2.66
CA LEU A 76 -6.82 5.70 -2.50
C LEU A 76 -7.07 6.29 -1.11
N TRP A 77 -6.55 5.66 -0.05
CA TRP A 77 -6.63 6.20 1.30
C TRP A 77 -5.85 7.52 1.44
N LEU A 78 -4.63 7.60 0.90
CA LEU A 78 -3.86 8.84 0.87
C LEU A 78 -4.56 9.92 0.05
N ALA A 79 -5.16 9.57 -1.10
CA ALA A 79 -5.94 10.52 -1.90
C ALA A 79 -7.13 11.06 -1.12
N TYR A 80 -7.81 10.22 -0.32
CA TYR A 80 -8.87 10.67 0.58
C TYR A 80 -8.33 11.57 1.69
N GLU A 81 -7.25 11.23 2.38
CA GLU A 81 -6.70 12.07 3.46
C GLU A 81 -6.26 13.46 2.96
N VAL A 82 -5.77 13.55 1.72
CA VAL A 82 -5.33 14.82 1.14
C VAL A 82 -6.51 15.69 0.64
N THR A 83 -7.61 15.08 0.22
CA THR A 83 -8.70 15.80 -0.48
C THR A 83 -10.04 15.81 0.25
N GLU A 84 -10.23 14.89 1.19
CA GLU A 84 -11.51 14.52 1.83
C GLU A 84 -12.62 14.14 0.83
N ASP A 85 -12.30 13.88 -0.44
CA ASP A 85 -13.29 13.55 -1.46
C ASP A 85 -13.80 12.12 -1.27
N ALA A 86 -15.10 12.00 -1.01
CA ALA A 86 -15.79 10.75 -0.76
C ALA A 86 -15.66 9.72 -1.91
N LYS A 87 -15.32 10.12 -3.14
CA LYS A 87 -15.07 9.18 -4.23
C LYS A 87 -13.89 8.26 -3.94
N TYR A 88 -12.80 8.79 -3.35
CA TYR A 88 -11.62 8.00 -3.01
C TYR A 88 -11.92 7.08 -1.83
N ARG A 89 -12.61 7.59 -0.81
CA ARG A 89 -13.06 6.78 0.33
C ARG A 89 -13.91 5.60 -0.11
N ARG A 90 -14.94 5.83 -0.95
CA ARG A 90 -15.81 4.74 -1.45
C ARG A 90 -15.02 3.68 -2.23
N ALA A 91 -14.06 4.10 -3.04
CA ALA A 91 -13.18 3.18 -3.77
C ALA A 91 -12.27 2.41 -2.81
N ALA A 92 -11.66 3.08 -1.84
CA ALA A 92 -10.78 2.48 -0.84
C ALA A 92 -11.52 1.46 0.05
N GLU A 93 -12.71 1.81 0.56
CA GLU A 93 -13.56 0.91 1.35
C GLU A 93 -13.97 -0.34 0.55
N ARG A 94 -14.24 -0.20 -0.75
CA ARG A 94 -14.53 -1.35 -1.63
C ARG A 94 -13.30 -2.26 -1.75
N SER A 95 -12.13 -1.69 -1.99
CA SER A 95 -10.88 -2.45 -2.03
C SER A 95 -10.59 -3.11 -0.69
N THR A 96 -10.79 -2.44 0.44
CA THR A 96 -10.62 -3.02 1.79
C THR A 96 -11.54 -4.22 2.01
N ARG A 97 -12.81 -4.16 1.59
CA ARG A 97 -13.70 -5.33 1.64
C ARG A 97 -13.19 -6.50 0.80
N SER A 98 -12.55 -6.24 -0.34
CA SER A 98 -11.89 -7.29 -1.12
C SER A 98 -10.72 -7.94 -0.35
N PHE A 99 -9.97 -7.20 0.46
CA PHE A 99 -8.91 -7.75 1.32
C PHE A 99 -9.46 -8.56 2.50
N GLN A 100 -10.54 -8.12 3.13
CA GLN A 100 -11.25 -8.90 4.14
C GLN A 100 -11.68 -10.26 3.57
N LYS A 101 -12.31 -10.25 2.40
CA LYS A 101 -12.71 -11.46 1.69
C LYS A 101 -11.50 -12.36 1.33
N ARG A 102 -10.40 -11.78 0.82
CA ARG A 102 -9.17 -12.52 0.51
C ARG A 102 -8.63 -13.27 1.72
N LEU A 103 -8.68 -12.64 2.91
CA LEU A 103 -8.25 -13.25 4.16
C LEU A 103 -9.17 -14.39 4.59
N GLU A 104 -10.48 -14.16 4.55
CA GLU A 104 -11.52 -15.14 4.93
C GLU A 104 -11.47 -16.39 4.04
N GLU A 105 -11.20 -16.21 2.75
CA GLU A 105 -11.12 -17.29 1.76
C GLU A 105 -9.71 -17.88 1.62
N ASP A 106 -8.73 -17.44 2.42
CA ASP A 106 -7.30 -17.84 2.39
C ASP A 106 -6.66 -17.77 0.97
N VAL A 107 -7.07 -16.77 0.17
CA VAL A 107 -6.64 -16.65 -1.23
C VAL A 107 -5.23 -16.06 -1.33
N CYS A 108 -4.28 -16.88 -1.80
CA CYS A 108 -2.87 -16.48 -2.01
C CYS A 108 -2.25 -15.85 -0.74
N MET A 109 -2.50 -16.47 0.41
CA MET A 109 -2.07 -15.99 1.74
C MET A 109 -0.82 -16.69 2.28
N ASP A 110 -0.27 -17.67 1.55
CA ASP A 110 1.01 -18.32 1.89
C ASP A 110 2.22 -17.46 1.42
N THR A 111 2.38 -16.28 2.02
CA THR A 111 3.46 -15.34 1.71
C THR A 111 3.88 -14.54 2.95
N HIS A 112 5.10 -13.99 2.97
CA HIS A 112 5.50 -13.00 3.98
C HIS A 112 4.97 -11.59 3.67
N ASP A 113 4.43 -11.36 2.48
CA ASP A 113 3.97 -10.03 2.03
C ASP A 113 2.64 -9.60 2.66
N ILE A 114 2.12 -10.35 3.64
CA ILE A 114 0.91 -10.03 4.38
C ILE A 114 1.01 -8.62 4.99
N GLY A 115 2.22 -8.22 5.42
CA GLY A 115 2.48 -6.85 5.87
C GLY A 115 2.13 -5.80 4.81
N PHE A 116 2.61 -5.97 3.57
CA PHE A 116 2.24 -5.08 2.47
C PHE A 116 0.73 -5.10 2.20
N LEU A 117 0.15 -6.29 2.15
CA LEU A 117 -1.25 -6.49 1.76
C LEU A 117 -2.22 -5.82 2.74
N TYR A 118 -2.01 -5.98 4.06
CA TYR A 118 -2.99 -5.56 5.07
C TYR A 118 -2.66 -4.24 5.77
N THR A 119 -1.41 -3.79 5.73
CA THR A 119 -1.07 -2.45 6.28
C THR A 119 -1.66 -1.33 5.42
N LEU A 120 -1.54 -1.43 4.10
CA LEU A 120 -2.02 -0.39 3.17
C LEU A 120 -3.51 -0.49 2.85
N SER A 121 -4.17 -1.58 3.25
CA SER A 121 -5.61 -1.78 3.07
C SER A 121 -6.37 -1.66 4.40
N CYS A 122 -6.37 -2.72 5.22
CA CYS A 122 -7.17 -2.82 6.44
C CYS A 122 -6.67 -1.90 7.57
N VAL A 123 -5.36 -1.83 7.84
CA VAL A 123 -4.81 -0.93 8.87
C VAL A 123 -5.06 0.53 8.49
N ALA A 124 -4.83 0.89 7.22
CA ALA A 124 -5.13 2.23 6.71
C ALA A 124 -6.61 2.58 6.87
N ALA A 125 -7.52 1.68 6.48
CA ALA A 125 -8.96 1.87 6.64
C ALA A 125 -9.35 2.08 8.11
N TYR A 126 -8.84 1.27 9.03
CA TYR A 126 -9.09 1.43 10.47
C TYR A 126 -8.56 2.76 11.00
N LYS A 127 -7.34 3.17 10.63
CA LYS A 127 -6.76 4.45 11.08
C LYS A 127 -7.56 5.65 10.58
N VAL A 128 -8.02 5.61 9.32
CA VAL A 128 -8.73 6.72 8.69
C VAL A 128 -10.18 6.82 9.14
N THR A 129 -10.86 5.69 9.35
CA THR A 129 -12.31 5.65 9.54
C THR A 129 -12.77 5.12 10.90
N GLY A 130 -11.90 4.43 11.63
CA GLY A 130 -12.25 3.68 12.83
C GLY A 130 -13.00 2.37 12.57
N ASP A 131 -13.07 1.88 11.33
CA ASP A 131 -13.82 0.67 10.96
C ASP A 131 -13.35 -0.58 11.74
N PRO A 132 -14.15 -1.10 12.69
CA PRO A 132 -13.73 -2.22 13.53
C PRO A 132 -13.55 -3.52 12.73
N ALA A 133 -14.27 -3.72 11.62
CA ALA A 133 -14.09 -4.89 10.77
C ALA A 133 -12.74 -4.86 10.03
N ALA A 134 -12.31 -3.67 9.60
CA ALA A 134 -10.97 -3.48 9.05
C ALA A 134 -9.89 -3.72 10.12
N GLY A 135 -10.11 -3.23 11.35
CA GLY A 135 -9.22 -3.48 12.49
C GLY A 135 -9.08 -4.98 12.81
N GLN A 136 -10.21 -5.71 12.84
CA GLN A 136 -10.22 -7.15 13.07
C GLN A 136 -9.49 -7.92 11.97
N ALA A 137 -9.73 -7.57 10.69
CA ALA A 137 -9.03 -8.20 9.57
C ALA A 137 -7.51 -7.93 9.61
N ALA A 138 -7.09 -6.75 10.05
CA ALA A 138 -5.67 -6.45 10.23
C ALA A 138 -5.02 -7.33 11.31
N LEU A 139 -5.71 -7.57 12.43
CA LEU A 139 -5.22 -8.47 13.49
C LEU A 139 -5.16 -9.92 13.00
N MET A 140 -6.20 -10.40 12.33
CA MET A 140 -6.20 -11.75 11.74
C MET A 140 -5.08 -11.93 10.71
N ALA A 141 -4.78 -10.91 9.92
CA ALA A 141 -3.64 -10.93 9.01
C ALA A 141 -2.30 -10.96 9.76
N ALA A 142 -2.17 -10.23 10.88
CA ALA A 142 -0.99 -10.30 11.73
C ALA A 142 -0.79 -11.71 12.31
N ASP A 143 -1.86 -12.37 12.77
CA ASP A 143 -1.79 -13.77 13.22
C ASP A 143 -1.34 -14.71 12.10
N ARG A 144 -1.85 -14.51 10.87
CA ARG A 144 -1.43 -15.29 9.70
C ARG A 144 0.06 -15.12 9.39
N LEU A 145 0.58 -13.89 9.51
CA LEU A 145 2.00 -13.60 9.33
C LEU A 145 2.85 -14.21 10.44
N LEU A 146 2.41 -14.11 11.70
CA LEU A 146 3.08 -14.71 12.85
C LEU A 146 3.21 -16.23 12.72
N GLY A 147 2.20 -16.89 12.15
CA GLY A 147 2.24 -18.33 11.87
C GLY A 147 3.37 -18.78 10.92
N ARG A 148 4.09 -17.85 10.28
CA ARG A 148 5.25 -18.15 9.44
C ARG A 148 6.58 -18.12 10.20
N TYR A 149 6.60 -17.57 11.41
CA TYR A 149 7.81 -17.42 12.21
C TYR A 149 8.47 -18.77 12.49
N GLN A 150 9.76 -18.86 12.22
CA GLN A 150 10.61 -20.01 12.43
C GLN A 150 11.56 -19.72 13.59
N GLU A 151 11.29 -20.33 14.75
CA GLU A 151 12.07 -20.10 15.98
C GLU A 151 13.57 -20.41 15.80
N THR A 152 13.92 -21.42 15.00
CA THR A 152 15.31 -21.84 14.78
C THR A 152 16.16 -20.79 14.09
N CYS A 153 15.58 -20.01 13.17
CA CYS A 153 16.30 -18.99 12.40
C CYS A 153 15.86 -17.56 12.71
N GLY A 154 14.83 -17.37 13.53
CA GLY A 154 14.34 -16.05 13.96
C GLY A 154 13.74 -15.23 12.81
N VAL A 155 13.13 -15.88 11.82
CA VAL A 155 12.54 -15.25 10.62
C VAL A 155 11.10 -15.67 10.39
#